data_AF-A0A4Z2GYF0-F1
#
_entry.id   AF-A0A4Z2GYF0-F1
#
_cell.length_a   1.000
_cell.length_b   1.000
_cell.length_c   1.000
_cell.angle_alpha   90.00
_cell.angle_beta   90.00
_cell.angle_gamma   90.00
#
_symmetry.space_group_name_H-M   'P 1'
#
loop_
_entity.id
_entity.type
_entity.pdbx_description
1 polymer ?
#
loop_
_entity_poly.entity_id
_entity_poly.type
_entity_poly.pdbx_seq_one_letter_code
_entity_poly.pdbx_strand_id
1 'polypeptide(L)'
;MFNQVLILICTLLCLVFTGTCGIQHLERAGKNLSLFNSFYFCIVTFSTVGFGDVTPRIWPSQLLVVIMICVALVVLPLQFEELMYLWMERQKSGGNYSRHRAQTEKHVVLCVSALKIDLLMDFLNEFYAHPRLQDYYVVILCPSEMDLQVRRVLQIPLWSQRVIYLQGSVLKDQDLLRAKMDDAEACFILSSRNEVDRMAADHQTILRAWAVKDFAPNCPLYVQILKPENKFHVKFADHVVCEEEFKYAMLALNCVCPATSTLVTLLVHTSRGRSV
;
A
#
# COMPACT_ATOMS: atom_id res chain seq x y z
N MET A 1 -7.64 8.32 9.18
CA MET A 1 -7.40 6.87 9.40
C MET A 1 -7.20 6.48 10.86
N PHE A 2 -6.03 6.68 11.50
CA PHE A 2 -5.83 6.23 12.90
C PHE A 2 -6.84 6.84 13.89
N ASN A 3 -7.11 8.14 13.77
CA ASN A 3 -8.09 8.82 14.63
C ASN A 3 -9.52 8.30 14.44
N GLN A 4 -9.89 7.89 13.21
CA GLN A 4 -11.23 7.30 12.96
C GLN A 4 -11.35 5.92 13.60
N VAL A 5 -10.35 5.06 13.45
CA VAL A 5 -10.31 3.75 14.13
C VAL A 5 -10.38 3.93 15.65
N LEU A 6 -9.66 4.91 16.20
CA LEU A 6 -9.74 5.23 17.63
C LEU A 6 -11.16 5.63 18.04
N ILE A 7 -11.82 6.51 17.27
CA ILE A 7 -13.19 6.93 17.54
C ILE A 7 -14.15 5.73 17.52
N LEU A 8 -14.05 4.84 16.53
CA LEU A 8 -14.87 3.62 16.43
C LEU A 8 -14.65 2.64 17.60
N ILE A 9 -13.41 2.51 18.07
CA ILE A 9 -13.13 1.70 19.26
C ILE A 9 -13.71 2.38 20.51
N CYS A 10 -13.58 3.70 20.63
CA CYS A 10 -14.14 4.45 21.74
C CYS A 10 -15.67 4.38 21.79
N THR A 11 -16.37 4.47 20.66
CA THR A 11 -17.85 4.34 20.60
C THR A 11 -18.30 2.95 21.04
N LEU A 12 -17.63 1.89 20.59
CA LEU A 12 -17.88 0.51 21.03
C LEU A 12 -17.69 0.35 22.55
N LEU A 13 -16.57 0.85 23.09
CA LEU A 13 -16.29 0.81 24.53
C LEU A 13 -17.31 1.61 25.34
N CYS A 14 -17.71 2.80 24.86
CA CYS A 14 -18.73 3.63 25.51
C CYS A 14 -20.11 2.97 25.51
N LEU A 15 -20.49 2.27 24.44
CA LEU A 15 -21.76 1.54 24.38
C LEU A 15 -21.78 0.39 25.39
N VAL A 16 -20.69 -0.37 25.47
CA VAL A 16 -20.55 -1.42 26.48
C VAL A 16 -20.58 -0.83 27.88
N PHE A 17 -19.81 0.23 28.12
CA PHE A 17 -19.71 0.88 29.43
C PHE A 17 -21.08 1.41 29.91
N THR A 18 -21.81 2.15 29.06
CA THR A 18 -23.15 2.66 29.41
C THR A 18 -24.14 1.54 29.69
N GLY A 19 -24.09 0.45 28.91
CA GLY A 19 -24.86 -0.77 29.19
C GLY A 19 -24.53 -1.38 30.56
N THR A 20 -23.24 -1.54 30.87
CA THR A 20 -22.81 -2.12 32.14
C THR A 20 -23.25 -1.30 33.34
N CYS A 21 -23.04 0.02 33.29
CA CYS A 21 -23.43 0.93 34.37
C CYS A 21 -24.95 1.00 34.52
N GLY A 22 -25.70 1.04 33.41
CA GLY A 22 -27.15 1.09 33.44
C GLY A 22 -27.77 -0.16 34.09
N ILE A 23 -27.30 -1.34 33.70
CA ILE A 23 -27.81 -2.60 34.25
C ILE A 23 -27.38 -2.77 35.70
N GLN A 24 -26.12 -2.49 36.04
CA GLN A 24 -25.65 -2.58 37.41
C GLN A 24 -26.41 -1.62 38.33
N HIS A 25 -26.73 -0.41 37.87
CA HIS A 25 -27.45 0.57 38.68
C HIS A 25 -28.90 0.13 38.94
N LEU A 26 -29.61 -0.34 37.91
CA LEU A 26 -31.00 -0.76 38.04
C LEU A 26 -31.15 -2.06 38.84
N GLU A 27 -30.25 -3.03 38.65
CA GLU A 27 -30.32 -4.33 39.34
C GLU A 27 -29.98 -4.24 40.84
N ARG A 28 -29.43 -3.12 41.34
CA ARG A 28 -29.27 -2.88 42.79
C ARG A 28 -30.58 -2.99 43.58
N ALA A 29 -31.72 -2.70 42.95
CA ALA A 29 -33.03 -2.78 43.60
C ALA A 29 -33.56 -4.21 43.76
N GLY A 30 -32.99 -5.20 43.08
CA GLY A 30 -33.46 -6.59 43.08
C GLY A 30 -32.37 -7.56 43.53
N LYS A 31 -31.33 -7.73 42.71
CA LYS A 31 -30.18 -8.58 43.01
C LYS A 31 -28.92 -7.80 42.72
N ASN A 32 -28.11 -7.55 43.75
CA ASN A 32 -26.84 -6.83 43.60
C ASN A 32 -25.87 -7.58 42.67
N LEU A 33 -25.90 -7.24 41.38
CA LEU A 33 -24.94 -7.72 40.39
C LEU A 33 -23.60 -7.01 40.58
N SER A 34 -22.52 -7.79 40.53
CA SER A 34 -21.18 -7.23 40.44
C SER A 34 -21.00 -6.54 39.08
N LEU A 35 -20.12 -5.52 39.03
CA LEU A 35 -19.75 -4.85 37.78
C LEU A 35 -19.34 -5.85 36.68
N PHE A 36 -18.60 -6.88 37.06
CA PHE A 36 -18.12 -7.90 36.13
C PHE A 36 -19.26 -8.76 35.56
N ASN A 37 -20.25 -9.13 36.38
CA ASN A 37 -21.41 -9.88 35.91
C ASN A 37 -22.29 -9.03 34.98
N SER A 38 -22.41 -7.72 35.24
CA SER A 38 -23.10 -6.80 34.34
C SER A 38 -22.36 -6.62 33.01
N PHE A 39 -21.02 -6.56 33.03
CA PHE A 39 -20.20 -6.54 31.82
C PHE A 39 -20.34 -7.80 30.98
N TYR A 40 -20.25 -8.97 31.63
CA TYR A 40 -20.47 -10.26 30.99
C TYR A 40 -21.87 -10.32 30.35
N PHE A 41 -22.92 -9.92 31.07
CA PHE A 41 -24.28 -9.87 30.53
C PHE A 41 -24.40 -8.96 29.30
N CYS A 42 -23.82 -7.75 29.34
CA CYS A 42 -23.84 -6.84 28.19
C CYS A 42 -23.16 -7.45 26.96
N ILE A 43 -21.98 -8.06 27.11
CA ILE A 43 -21.27 -8.69 25.99
C ILE A 43 -22.08 -9.85 25.40
N VAL A 44 -22.59 -10.76 26.25
CA VAL A 44 -23.37 -11.92 25.81
C VAL A 44 -24.67 -11.50 25.10
N THR A 45 -25.27 -10.40 25.54
CA THR A 45 -26.48 -9.84 24.94
C THR A 45 -26.18 -9.19 23.59
N PHE A 46 -25.14 -8.36 23.52
CA PHE A 46 -24.73 -7.67 22.29
C PHE A 46 -24.17 -8.62 21.23
N SER A 47 -23.56 -9.73 21.64
CA SER A 47 -23.12 -10.78 20.73
C SER A 47 -24.28 -11.68 20.26
N THR A 48 -25.52 -11.40 20.66
CA THR A 48 -26.72 -12.20 20.33
C THR A 48 -26.67 -13.66 20.80
N VAL A 49 -25.84 -13.98 21.80
CA VAL A 49 -25.66 -15.36 22.30
C VAL A 49 -26.76 -15.72 23.31
N GLY A 50 -26.97 -14.88 24.32
CA GLY A 50 -28.09 -15.02 25.27
C GLY A 50 -28.10 -16.31 26.09
N PHE A 51 -27.04 -16.62 26.84
CA PHE A 51 -26.98 -17.82 27.68
C PHE A 51 -28.09 -17.94 28.75
N GLY A 52 -28.63 -16.80 29.22
CA GLY A 52 -29.72 -16.78 30.20
C GLY A 52 -29.31 -17.07 31.64
N ASP A 53 -28.01 -17.15 31.92
CA ASP A 53 -27.41 -17.35 33.24
C ASP A 53 -27.50 -16.10 34.14
N VAL A 54 -27.32 -14.92 33.55
CA VAL A 54 -27.60 -13.62 34.15
C VAL A 54 -28.79 -13.01 33.41
N THR A 55 -29.84 -12.62 34.13
CA THR A 55 -31.06 -12.06 33.53
C THR A 55 -31.64 -10.93 34.39
N PRO A 56 -32.18 -9.86 33.77
CA PRO A 56 -32.82 -8.77 34.51
C PRO A 56 -34.16 -9.25 35.09
N ARG A 57 -34.40 -8.99 36.38
CA ARG A 57 -35.64 -9.41 37.07
C ARG A 57 -36.62 -8.27 37.34
N ILE A 58 -36.16 -7.03 37.20
CA ILE A 58 -36.90 -5.83 37.59
C ILE A 58 -37.50 -5.19 36.34
N TRP A 59 -38.71 -4.65 36.45
CA TRP A 59 -39.39 -3.98 35.33
C TRP A 59 -38.54 -2.91 34.60
N PRO A 60 -37.89 -1.94 35.28
CA PRO A 60 -37.05 -0.94 34.61
C PRO A 60 -35.78 -1.54 33.96
N SER A 61 -35.17 -2.60 34.55
CA SER A 61 -34.00 -3.23 33.94
C SER A 61 -34.37 -4.02 32.69
N GLN A 62 -35.54 -4.66 32.67
CA GLN A 62 -36.07 -5.32 31.47
C GLN A 62 -36.30 -4.32 30.33
N LEU A 63 -36.92 -3.17 30.61
CA LEU A 63 -37.13 -2.12 29.61
C LEU A 63 -35.80 -1.58 29.07
N LEU A 64 -34.81 -1.34 29.94
CA LEU A 64 -33.48 -0.89 29.53
C LEU A 64 -32.80 -1.92 28.61
N VAL A 65 -32.89 -3.22 28.92
CA VAL A 65 -32.30 -4.27 28.07
C VAL A 65 -32.93 -4.31 26.68
N VAL A 66 -34.25 -4.13 26.56
CA VAL A 66 -34.93 -4.05 25.25
C VAL A 66 -34.39 -2.88 24.43
N ILE A 67 -34.30 -1.69 25.04
CA ILE A 67 -33.76 -0.49 24.37
C ILE A 67 -32.30 -0.72 23.95
N MET A 68 -31.47 -1.28 24.84
CA MET A 68 -30.06 -1.55 24.56
C MET A 68 -29.88 -2.59 23.44
N ILE A 69 -30.74 -3.60 23.35
CA ILE A 69 -30.73 -4.56 22.23
C ILE A 69 -31.05 -3.84 20.91
N CYS A 70 -32.09 -3.00 20.87
CA CYS A 70 -32.43 -2.23 19.66
C CYS A 70 -31.28 -1.32 19.22
N VAL A 71 -30.65 -0.62 20.16
CA VAL A 71 -29.50 0.25 19.87
C VAL A 71 -28.31 -0.59 19.38
N ALA A 72 -27.99 -1.68 20.06
CA ALA A 72 -26.85 -2.55 19.71
C ALA A 72 -27.02 -3.19 18.33
N LEU A 73 -28.22 -3.66 17.98
CA LEU A 73 -28.51 -4.27 16.67
C LEU A 73 -28.35 -3.29 15.50
N VAL A 74 -28.55 -1.98 15.73
CA VAL A 74 -28.34 -0.96 14.69
C VAL A 74 -26.88 -0.50 14.67
N VAL A 75 -26.31 -0.19 15.84
CA VAL A 75 -24.99 0.45 15.93
C VAL A 75 -23.86 -0.53 15.69
N LEU A 76 -23.88 -1.74 16.28
CA LEU A 76 -22.74 -2.66 16.22
C LEU A 76 -22.42 -3.11 14.79
N PRO A 77 -23.38 -3.55 13.95
CA PRO A 77 -23.06 -3.99 12.59
C PRO A 77 -22.42 -2.88 11.75
N LEU A 78 -22.96 -1.66 11.83
CA LEU A 78 -22.43 -0.51 11.09
C LEU A 78 -21.01 -0.15 11.54
N GLN A 79 -20.76 -0.14 12.86
CA GLN A 79 -19.43 0.13 13.41
C GLN A 79 -18.41 -0.95 13.03
N PHE A 80 -18.81 -2.23 13.04
CA PHE A 80 -17.93 -3.34 12.64
C PHE A 80 -17.62 -3.28 11.14
N GLU A 81 -18.60 -2.99 10.29
CA GLU A 81 -18.39 -2.85 8.85
C GLU A 81 -17.42 -1.71 8.54
N GLU A 82 -17.62 -0.53 9.15
CA GLU A 82 -16.74 0.63 8.97
C GLU A 82 -15.32 0.35 9.48
N LEU A 83 -15.18 -0.32 10.63
CA LEU A 83 -13.89 -0.73 11.18
C LEU A 83 -13.17 -1.70 10.23
N MET A 84 -13.88 -2.70 9.72
CA MET A 84 -13.33 -3.68 8.78
C MET A 84 -12.95 -3.04 7.45
N TYR A 85 -13.77 -2.12 6.93
CA TYR A 85 -13.49 -1.35 5.74
C TYR A 85 -12.19 -0.53 5.91
N LEU A 86 -12.08 0.26 6.97
CA LEU A 86 -10.89 1.08 7.24
C LEU A 86 -9.63 0.23 7.45
N TRP A 87 -9.77 -0.94 8.09
CA TRP A 87 -8.66 -1.87 8.30
C TRP A 87 -8.19 -2.50 6.98
N MET A 88 -9.13 -2.96 6.14
CA MET A 88 -8.82 -3.49 4.81
C MET A 88 -8.24 -2.43 3.88
N GLU A 89 -8.78 -1.21 3.89
CA GLU A 89 -8.27 -0.10 3.07
C GLU A 89 -6.84 0.27 3.48
N ARG A 90 -6.51 0.23 4.77
CA ARG A 90 -5.13 0.40 5.24
C ARG A 90 -4.20 -0.71 4.76
N GLN A 91 -4.67 -1.95 4.73
CA GLN A 91 -3.89 -3.08 4.23
C GLN A 91 -3.65 -2.96 2.72
N LYS A 92 -4.65 -2.50 1.96
CA LYS A 92 -4.57 -2.26 0.51
C LYS A 92 -3.65 -1.10 0.16
N SER A 93 -3.76 0.01 0.90
CA SER A 93 -3.04 1.25 0.62
C SER A 93 -1.52 1.16 0.79
N GLY A 94 -1.02 0.04 1.31
CA GLY A 94 0.36 -0.11 1.75
C GLY A 94 0.63 0.72 3.00
N GLY A 95 1.54 0.26 3.85
CA GLY A 95 1.88 0.96 5.08
C GLY A 95 2.64 2.27 4.84
N ASN A 96 3.51 2.61 5.80
CA ASN A 96 4.54 3.63 5.60
C ASN A 96 5.88 2.91 5.61
N TYR A 97 6.81 3.35 4.77
CA TYR A 97 8.20 2.93 4.90
C TYR A 97 8.77 3.55 6.18
N SER A 98 9.30 2.70 7.06
CA SER A 98 9.73 3.12 8.39
C SER A 98 10.91 4.07 8.30
N ARG A 99 10.86 5.19 9.04
CA ARG A 99 11.97 6.16 9.09
C ARG A 99 13.25 5.53 9.63
N HIS A 100 13.14 4.65 10.63
CA HIS A 100 14.31 3.96 11.16
C HIS A 100 14.97 3.11 10.06
N ARG A 101 14.15 2.40 9.28
CA ARG A 101 14.63 1.57 8.18
C ARG A 101 15.31 2.40 7.08
N ALA A 102 14.70 3.52 6.69
CA ALA A 102 15.27 4.43 5.68
C ALA A 102 16.65 4.99 6.07
N GLN A 103 16.93 5.11 7.36
CA GLN A 103 18.22 5.63 7.85
C GLN A 103 19.28 4.53 8.03
N THR A 104 18.86 3.29 8.29
CA THR A 104 19.78 2.16 8.55
C THR A 104 20.07 1.33 7.31
N GLU A 105 19.08 1.21 6.43
CA GLU A 105 19.09 0.33 5.26
C GLU A 105 18.94 1.17 3.99
N LYS A 106 19.56 0.70 2.91
CA LYS A 106 19.52 1.38 1.62
C LYS A 106 18.24 1.00 0.88
N HIS A 107 17.54 1.99 0.34
CA HIS A 107 16.36 1.76 -0.48
C HIS A 107 16.35 2.56 -1.76
N VAL A 108 15.60 2.03 -2.71
CA VAL A 108 15.32 2.61 -4.01
C VAL A 108 13.81 2.71 -4.16
N VAL A 109 13.34 3.78 -4.79
CA VAL A 109 11.92 3.96 -5.08
C VAL A 109 11.62 3.70 -6.55
N LEU A 110 10.64 2.84 -6.83
CA LEU A 110 10.13 2.54 -8.15
C LEU A 110 8.75 3.16 -8.33
N CYS A 111 8.65 4.17 -9.19
CA CYS A 111 7.44 4.92 -9.49
C CYS A 111 6.84 4.47 -10.83
N VAL A 112 5.59 3.97 -10.79
CA VAL A 112 4.90 3.46 -11.98
C VAL A 112 3.42 3.88 -11.98
N SER A 113 2.81 4.03 -13.16
CA SER A 113 1.36 4.31 -13.26
C SER A 113 0.51 3.08 -12.91
N ALA A 114 0.89 1.93 -13.48
CA ALA A 114 0.24 0.65 -13.29
C ALA A 114 1.30 -0.44 -13.33
N LEU A 115 1.30 -1.32 -12.34
CA LEU A 115 2.31 -2.36 -12.20
C LEU A 115 1.77 -3.68 -12.74
N LYS A 116 2.41 -4.20 -13.79
CA LYS A 116 2.17 -5.55 -14.31
C LYS A 116 3.25 -6.52 -13.81
N ILE A 117 2.92 -7.82 -13.80
CA ILE A 117 3.86 -8.86 -13.36
C ILE A 117 5.13 -8.89 -14.21
N ASP A 118 5.01 -8.72 -15.54
CA ASP A 118 6.16 -8.75 -16.45
C ASP A 118 7.18 -7.65 -16.10
N LEU A 119 6.69 -6.41 -15.99
CA LEU A 119 7.51 -5.25 -15.63
C LEU A 119 8.17 -5.42 -14.26
N LEU A 120 7.42 -5.93 -13.29
CA LEU A 120 7.92 -6.13 -11.94
C LEU A 120 9.03 -7.19 -11.92
N MET A 121 8.79 -8.33 -12.55
CA MET A 121 9.72 -9.45 -12.54
C MET A 121 10.99 -9.12 -13.32
N ASP A 122 10.87 -8.48 -14.47
CA ASP A 122 12.03 -8.02 -15.25
C ASP A 122 12.88 -7.05 -14.43
N PHE A 123 12.26 -6.08 -13.76
CA PHE A 123 12.97 -5.12 -12.91
C PHE A 123 13.64 -5.80 -11.72
N LEU A 124 12.90 -6.62 -10.95
CA LEU A 124 13.44 -7.25 -9.74
C LEU A 124 14.55 -8.25 -10.06
N ASN A 125 14.40 -9.06 -11.11
CA ASN A 125 15.42 -10.02 -11.52
C ASN A 125 16.71 -9.31 -11.93
N GLU A 126 16.60 -8.25 -12.73
CA GLU A 126 17.75 -7.45 -13.17
C GLU A 126 18.41 -6.71 -11.99
N PHE A 127 17.60 -6.07 -11.14
CA PHE A 127 18.09 -5.30 -10.00
C PHE A 127 18.83 -6.17 -8.99
N TYR A 128 18.30 -7.34 -8.64
CA TYR A 128 18.91 -8.23 -7.64
C TYR A 128 19.95 -9.22 -8.21
N ALA A 129 20.17 -9.26 -9.53
CA ALA A 129 21.20 -10.09 -10.14
C ALA A 129 22.62 -9.70 -9.68
N HIS A 130 22.82 -8.41 -9.41
CA HIS A 130 24.10 -7.89 -8.97
C HIS A 130 24.32 -8.08 -7.46
N PRO A 131 25.49 -8.59 -7.00
CA PRO A 131 25.72 -8.90 -5.59
C PRO A 131 25.58 -7.70 -4.65
N ARG A 132 26.00 -6.51 -5.10
CA ARG A 132 25.98 -5.28 -4.28
C ARG A 132 24.57 -4.76 -4.04
N LEU A 133 23.60 -5.16 -4.86
CA LEU A 133 22.22 -4.71 -4.80
C LEU A 133 21.33 -5.65 -3.98
N GLN A 134 21.87 -6.75 -3.46
CA GLN A 134 21.09 -7.77 -2.73
C GLN A 134 20.54 -7.30 -1.39
N ASP A 135 21.19 -6.32 -0.77
CA ASP A 135 20.81 -5.75 0.53
C ASP A 135 19.91 -4.51 0.41
N TYR A 136 19.54 -4.13 -0.83
CA TYR A 136 18.68 -2.99 -1.07
C TYR A 136 17.21 -3.34 -0.90
N TYR A 137 16.43 -2.39 -0.42
CA TYR A 137 14.99 -2.43 -0.43
C TYR A 137 14.43 -1.74 -1.67
N VAL A 138 13.42 -2.34 -2.29
CA VAL A 138 12.69 -1.75 -3.42
C VAL A 138 11.31 -1.33 -2.93
N VAL A 139 11.10 -0.02 -2.83
CA VAL A 139 9.81 0.58 -2.46
C VAL A 139 9.07 0.95 -3.73
N ILE A 140 7.92 0.34 -3.97
CA ILE A 140 7.11 0.62 -5.16
C ILE A 140 6.05 1.66 -4.79
N LEU A 141 5.93 2.71 -5.59
CA LEU A 141 4.92 3.75 -5.44
C LEU A 141 4.04 3.78 -6.70
N CYS A 142 2.78 3.38 -6.54
CA CYS A 142 1.83 3.20 -7.64
C CYS A 142 0.43 3.67 -7.22
N PRO A 143 -0.28 4.47 -8.05
CA PRO A 143 -1.59 5.02 -7.67
C PRO A 143 -2.71 3.98 -7.73
N SER A 144 -2.59 2.98 -8.62
CA SER A 144 -3.55 1.89 -8.76
C SER A 144 -3.46 0.88 -7.61
N GLU A 145 -4.52 0.11 -7.34
CA GLU A 145 -4.45 -1.02 -6.41
C GLU A 145 -3.53 -2.13 -6.93
N MET A 146 -3.01 -2.96 -6.02
CA MET A 146 -2.16 -4.09 -6.36
C MET A 146 -2.95 -5.21 -7.05
N ASP A 147 -2.54 -5.56 -8.28
CA ASP A 147 -3.07 -6.70 -9.02
C ASP A 147 -2.88 -8.03 -8.26
N LEU A 148 -3.83 -8.96 -8.41
CA LEU A 148 -3.80 -10.29 -7.78
C LEU A 148 -2.51 -11.07 -8.07
N GLN A 149 -1.98 -10.97 -9.29
CA GLN A 149 -0.74 -11.66 -9.68
C GLN A 149 0.48 -11.06 -8.97
N VAL A 150 0.57 -9.72 -8.93
CA VAL A 150 1.62 -9.00 -8.20
C VAL A 150 1.56 -9.35 -6.72
N ARG A 151 0.37 -9.40 -6.12
CA ARG A 151 0.20 -9.77 -4.71
C ARG A 151 0.77 -11.15 -4.38
N ARG A 152 0.56 -12.14 -5.26
CA ARG A 152 1.11 -13.50 -5.08
C ARG A 152 2.63 -13.50 -5.15
N VAL A 153 3.20 -12.75 -6.09
CA VAL A 153 4.65 -12.56 -6.21
C VAL A 153 5.18 -11.96 -4.92
N LEU A 154 4.67 -10.82 -4.46
CA LEU A 154 5.15 -10.15 -3.25
C LEU A 154 4.98 -10.95 -1.95
N GLN A 155 4.18 -12.02 -1.94
CA GLN A 155 4.06 -12.94 -0.80
C GLN A 155 5.19 -13.97 -0.72
N ILE A 156 5.93 -14.21 -1.79
CA ILE A 156 7.04 -15.18 -1.81
C ILE A 156 8.15 -14.67 -0.87
N PRO A 157 8.73 -15.54 0.00
CA PRO A 157 9.70 -15.14 1.03
C PRO A 157 10.90 -14.33 0.50
N LEU A 158 11.29 -14.60 -0.74
CA LEU A 158 12.43 -13.94 -1.39
C LEU A 158 12.16 -12.45 -1.65
N TRP A 159 10.92 -12.08 -1.97
CA TRP A 159 10.53 -10.69 -2.25
C TRP A 159 9.80 -10.02 -1.10
N SER A 160 9.07 -10.76 -0.27
CA SER A 160 8.28 -10.19 0.84
C SER A 160 9.13 -9.44 1.87
N GLN A 161 10.41 -9.80 2.00
CA GLN A 161 11.34 -9.13 2.89
C GLN A 161 12.00 -7.90 2.26
N ARG A 162 12.03 -7.79 0.92
CA ARG A 162 12.84 -6.79 0.19
C ARG A 162 12.01 -5.77 -0.59
N VAL A 163 10.81 -6.14 -0.99
CA VAL A 163 9.93 -5.34 -1.84
C VAL A 163 8.73 -4.87 -1.05
N ILE A 164 8.50 -3.57 -1.03
CA ILE A 164 7.42 -2.94 -0.27
C ILE A 164 6.56 -2.15 -1.23
N TYR A 165 5.30 -2.56 -1.37
CA TYR A 165 4.34 -1.87 -2.20
C TYR A 165 3.58 -0.81 -1.40
N LEU A 166 3.64 0.44 -1.86
CA LEU A 166 2.91 1.58 -1.33
C LEU A 166 1.95 2.10 -2.39
N GLN A 167 0.65 2.09 -2.08
CA GLN A 167 -0.33 2.73 -2.94
C GLN A 167 -0.28 4.24 -2.73
N GLY A 168 -0.03 4.99 -3.81
CA GLY A 168 0.16 6.43 -3.76
C GLY A 168 0.60 7.01 -5.10
N SER A 169 0.47 8.33 -5.25
CA SER A 169 0.96 9.06 -6.43
C SER A 169 2.16 9.90 -6.07
N VAL A 170 3.17 9.89 -6.95
CA VAL A 170 4.38 10.72 -6.83
C VAL A 170 4.05 12.21 -6.82
N LEU A 171 2.92 12.61 -7.41
CA LEU A 171 2.47 14.01 -7.46
C LEU A 171 2.01 14.55 -6.10
N LYS A 172 1.90 13.69 -5.07
CA LYS A 172 1.51 14.07 -3.72
C LYS A 172 2.70 13.93 -2.78
N ASP A 173 3.14 15.03 -2.19
CA ASP A 173 4.26 15.05 -1.23
C ASP A 173 4.06 14.10 -0.04
N GLN A 174 2.80 13.88 0.37
CA GLN A 174 2.48 12.92 1.42
C GLN A 174 2.91 11.49 1.08
N ASP A 175 2.74 11.07 -0.17
CA ASP A 175 3.13 9.74 -0.62
C ASP A 175 4.65 9.63 -0.78
N LEU A 176 5.33 10.72 -1.17
CA LEU A 176 6.79 10.81 -1.18
C LEU A 176 7.38 10.70 0.24
N LEU A 177 6.76 11.35 1.21
CA LEU A 177 7.11 11.23 2.64
C LEU A 177 6.88 9.82 3.19
N ARG A 178 5.88 9.09 2.67
CA ARG A 178 5.61 7.68 3.02
C ARG A 178 6.67 6.74 2.44
N ALA A 179 7.20 7.05 1.27
CA ALA A 179 8.29 6.29 0.62
C ALA A 179 9.69 6.69 1.09
N LYS A 180 9.83 7.81 1.83
CA LYS A 180 11.13 8.37 2.25
C LYS A 180 12.04 8.64 1.06
N MET A 181 11.51 9.38 0.09
CA MET A 181 12.22 9.70 -1.15
C MET A 181 13.45 10.60 -0.93
N ASP A 182 13.45 11.37 0.15
CA ASP A 182 14.57 12.18 0.64
C ASP A 182 15.79 11.33 1.02
N ASP A 183 15.57 10.18 1.66
CA ASP A 183 16.62 9.24 2.08
C ASP A 183 16.93 8.18 0.99
N ALA A 184 16.22 8.18 -0.15
CA ALA A 184 16.36 7.16 -1.18
C ALA A 184 17.65 7.32 -2.01
N GLU A 185 18.36 6.22 -2.27
CA GLU A 185 19.59 6.25 -3.09
C GLU A 185 19.32 6.41 -4.59
N ALA A 186 18.13 6.05 -5.06
CA ALA A 186 17.71 6.26 -6.44
C ALA A 186 16.19 6.25 -6.58
N CYS A 187 15.68 6.98 -7.57
CA CYS A 187 14.29 6.95 -7.99
C CYS A 187 14.17 6.55 -9.46
N PHE A 188 13.41 5.47 -9.72
CA PHE A 188 13.10 4.99 -11.06
C PHE A 188 11.67 5.40 -11.43
N ILE A 189 11.49 6.13 -12.53
CA ILE A 189 10.19 6.50 -13.08
C ILE A 189 10.01 5.78 -14.41
N LEU A 190 9.05 4.84 -14.46
CA LEU A 190 8.76 4.09 -15.68
C LEU A 190 7.44 4.54 -16.31
N SER A 191 7.47 4.78 -17.63
CA SER A 191 6.28 5.11 -18.42
C SER A 191 5.42 3.87 -18.68
N SER A 192 4.09 4.06 -18.73
CA SER A 192 3.15 2.98 -19.01
C SER A 192 3.11 2.69 -20.51
N ARG A 193 3.59 1.51 -20.92
CA ARG A 193 3.60 1.10 -22.35
C ARG A 193 2.22 0.78 -22.92
N ASN A 194 1.25 0.48 -22.06
CA ASN A 194 -0.06 -0.06 -22.43
C ASN A 194 -1.18 0.98 -22.36
N GLU A 195 -0.85 2.25 -22.21
CA GLU A 195 -1.82 3.33 -22.22
C GLU A 195 -2.23 3.66 -23.67
N VAL A 196 -3.52 3.98 -23.88
CA VAL A 196 -4.08 4.26 -25.22
C VAL A 196 -3.40 5.47 -25.84
N ASP A 197 -3.12 6.48 -25.02
CA ASP A 197 -2.39 7.67 -25.44
C ASP A 197 -0.98 7.70 -24.84
N ARG A 198 0.01 7.44 -25.70
CA ARG A 198 1.43 7.50 -25.33
C ARG A 198 1.93 8.91 -25.02
N MET A 199 1.32 9.95 -25.61
CA MET A 199 1.69 11.34 -25.28
C MET A 199 1.25 11.67 -23.86
N ALA A 200 0.01 11.35 -23.50
CA ALA A 200 -0.48 11.55 -22.13
C ALA A 200 0.37 10.79 -21.10
N ALA A 201 0.77 9.55 -21.41
CA ALA A 201 1.65 8.75 -20.55
C ALA A 201 3.00 9.47 -20.29
N ASP A 202 3.63 10.01 -21.33
CA ASP A 202 4.87 10.76 -21.20
C ASP A 202 4.69 12.11 -20.47
N HIS A 203 3.58 12.82 -20.69
CA HIS A 203 3.29 14.02 -19.91
C HIS A 203 3.17 13.70 -18.42
N GLN A 204 2.56 12.57 -18.05
CA GLN A 204 2.52 12.13 -16.66
C GLN A 204 3.92 11.82 -16.12
N THR A 205 4.80 11.15 -16.88
CA THR A 205 6.16 10.88 -16.40
C THR A 205 7.00 12.14 -16.25
N ILE A 206 6.84 13.12 -17.15
CA ILE A 206 7.45 14.45 -17.01
C ILE A 206 7.00 15.08 -15.69
N LEU A 207 5.69 15.17 -15.43
CA LEU A 207 5.18 15.78 -14.19
C LEU A 207 5.67 15.06 -12.94
N ARG A 208 5.78 13.73 -12.97
CA ARG A 208 6.37 12.95 -11.87
C ARG A 208 7.84 13.24 -11.68
N ALA A 209 8.62 13.35 -12.76
CA ALA A 209 10.05 13.67 -12.69
C ALA A 209 10.29 15.03 -12.05
N TRP A 210 9.47 16.03 -12.40
CA TRP A 210 9.50 17.35 -11.78
C TRP A 210 9.13 17.27 -10.29
N ALA A 211 8.02 16.60 -9.94
CA ALA A 211 7.60 16.45 -8.54
C ALA A 211 8.67 15.79 -7.65
N VAL A 212 9.35 14.75 -8.16
CA VAL A 212 10.47 14.13 -7.45
C VAL A 212 11.65 15.09 -7.31
N LYS A 213 12.01 15.80 -8.37
CA LYS A 213 13.17 16.70 -8.35
C LYS A 213 12.96 17.89 -7.42
N ASP A 214 11.74 18.42 -7.36
CA ASP A 214 11.35 19.50 -6.46
C ASP A 214 11.35 19.03 -5.01
N PHE A 215 10.87 17.82 -4.72
CA PHE A 215 10.80 17.26 -3.36
C PHE A 215 12.16 16.76 -2.84
N ALA A 216 12.92 16.03 -3.66
CA ALA A 216 14.19 15.40 -3.31
C ALA A 216 15.26 15.69 -4.38
N PRO A 217 15.88 16.89 -4.38
CA PRO A 217 16.79 17.31 -5.45
C PRO A 217 18.10 16.50 -5.51
N ASN A 218 18.50 15.89 -4.39
CA ASN A 218 19.72 15.08 -4.26
C ASN A 218 19.55 13.63 -4.71
N CYS A 219 18.32 13.15 -4.86
CA CYS A 219 18.05 11.78 -5.28
C CYS A 219 18.32 11.63 -6.79
N PRO A 220 19.19 10.70 -7.23
CA PRO A 220 19.46 10.50 -8.64
C PRO A 220 18.24 9.92 -9.34
N LEU A 221 17.88 10.53 -10.46
CA LEU A 221 16.63 10.26 -11.16
C LEU A 221 16.85 9.48 -12.45
N TYR A 222 16.24 8.30 -12.52
CA TYR A 222 16.25 7.41 -13.69
C TYR A 222 14.86 7.44 -14.33
N VAL A 223 14.74 8.01 -15.53
CA VAL A 223 13.44 8.19 -16.19
C VAL A 223 13.38 7.46 -17.51
N GLN A 224 12.30 6.69 -17.71
CA GLN A 224 11.94 6.12 -19.00
C GLN A 224 10.83 6.96 -19.65
N ILE A 225 11.03 7.31 -20.92
CA ILE A 225 10.08 8.06 -21.76
C ILE A 225 9.85 7.27 -23.05
N LEU A 226 8.65 7.35 -23.61
CA LEU A 226 8.30 6.64 -24.84
C LEU A 226 8.81 7.40 -26.07
N LYS A 227 8.40 8.66 -26.24
CA LYS A 227 8.66 9.46 -27.44
C LYS A 227 9.89 10.37 -27.33
N PRO A 228 10.65 10.56 -28.42
CA PRO A 228 11.84 11.42 -28.43
C PRO A 228 11.52 12.90 -28.22
N GLU A 229 10.36 13.37 -28.71
CA GLU A 229 9.92 14.77 -28.61
C GLU A 229 9.86 15.22 -27.13
N ASN A 230 9.43 14.32 -26.25
CA ASN A 230 9.25 14.59 -24.83
C ASN A 230 10.55 14.51 -24.02
N LYS A 231 11.62 13.95 -24.60
CA LYS A 231 12.92 13.75 -23.93
C LYS A 231 13.54 15.06 -23.47
N PHE A 232 13.33 16.14 -24.21
CA PHE A 232 13.86 17.47 -23.86
C PHE A 232 13.36 17.93 -22.48
N HIS A 233 12.11 17.63 -22.14
CA HIS A 233 11.47 18.08 -20.90
C HIS A 233 12.02 17.40 -19.64
N VAL A 234 12.74 16.28 -19.78
CA VAL A 234 13.31 15.53 -18.65
C VAL A 234 14.83 15.45 -18.73
N LYS A 235 15.46 16.31 -19.53
CA LYS A 235 16.92 16.36 -19.70
C LYS A 235 17.67 16.72 -18.40
N PHE A 236 16.96 17.27 -17.41
CA PHE A 236 17.51 17.54 -16.08
C PHE A 236 17.69 16.29 -15.22
N ALA A 237 17.07 15.16 -15.58
CA ALA A 237 17.27 13.89 -14.89
C ALA A 237 18.66 13.34 -15.21
N ASP A 238 19.25 12.62 -14.25
CA ASP A 238 20.61 12.10 -14.36
C ASP A 238 20.72 11.05 -15.48
N HIS A 239 19.70 10.21 -15.62
CA HIS A 239 19.65 9.18 -16.66
C HIS A 239 18.28 9.13 -17.32
N VAL A 240 18.25 9.28 -18.65
CA VAL A 240 17.01 9.24 -19.44
C VAL A 240 17.12 8.16 -20.52
N VAL A 241 16.16 7.23 -20.52
CA VAL A 241 16.03 6.19 -21.54
C VAL A 241 14.79 6.49 -22.38
N CYS A 242 14.99 6.75 -23.67
CA CYS A 242 13.89 6.91 -24.63
C CYS A 242 13.67 5.59 -25.38
N GLU A 243 12.47 5.03 -25.25
CA GLU A 243 12.13 3.72 -25.79
C GLU A 243 12.10 3.71 -27.33
N GLU A 244 11.47 4.71 -27.96
CA GLU A 244 11.39 4.78 -29.42
C GLU A 244 12.76 5.01 -30.07
N GLU A 245 13.60 5.90 -29.51
CA GLU A 245 14.98 6.10 -30.02
C GLU A 245 15.76 4.79 -30.04
N PHE A 246 15.74 4.05 -28.91
CA PHE A 246 16.47 2.80 -28.79
C PHE A 246 15.90 1.72 -29.72
N LYS A 247 14.57 1.63 -29.80
CA LYS A 247 13.87 0.67 -30.67
C LYS A 247 14.21 0.91 -32.14
N TYR A 248 14.10 2.14 -32.62
CA TYR A 248 14.39 2.47 -34.03
C TYR A 248 15.88 2.35 -34.35
N ALA A 249 16.77 2.70 -33.41
CA ALA A 249 18.20 2.49 -33.59
C ALA A 249 18.56 1.01 -33.78
N MET A 250 17.98 0.11 -32.97
CA MET A 250 18.21 -1.34 -33.10
C MET A 250 17.67 -1.90 -34.42
N LEU A 251 16.51 -1.44 -34.87
CA LEU A 251 15.95 -1.84 -36.17
C LEU A 251 16.82 -1.37 -37.33
N ALA A 252 17.35 -0.14 -37.27
CA ALA A 252 18.25 0.39 -38.28
C ALA A 252 19.59 -0.37 -38.33
N LEU A 253 20.17 -0.68 -37.17
CA LEU A 253 21.41 -1.45 -37.06
C LEU A 253 21.25 -2.88 -37.60
N ASN A 254 20.09 -3.51 -37.36
CA ASN A 254 19.79 -4.84 -37.88
C ASN A 254 19.78 -4.92 -39.41
N CYS A 255 19.55 -3.80 -40.12
CA CYS A 255 19.65 -3.73 -41.58
C CYS A 255 21.11 -3.78 -42.07
N VAL A 256 22.07 -3.33 -41.25
CA VAL A 256 23.51 -3.31 -41.58
C VAL A 256 24.19 -4.57 -41.09
N CYS A 257 23.91 -4.98 -39.85
CA CYS A 257 24.49 -6.15 -39.21
C CYS A 257 23.36 -7.06 -38.72
N PRO A 258 23.31 -8.34 -39.14
CA PRO A 258 22.27 -9.25 -38.67
C PRO A 258 22.37 -9.46 -37.15
N ALA A 259 21.22 -9.50 -36.47
CA ALA A 259 21.08 -9.83 -35.05
C ALA A 259 21.77 -8.89 -34.04
N THR A 260 22.12 -7.66 -34.41
CA THR A 260 22.63 -6.66 -33.45
C THR A 260 21.69 -6.40 -32.28
N SER A 261 20.38 -6.36 -32.51
CA SER A 261 19.39 -6.21 -31.44
C SER A 261 19.49 -7.33 -30.40
N THR A 262 19.67 -8.58 -30.84
CA THR A 262 19.80 -9.74 -29.95
C THR A 262 21.08 -9.65 -29.14
N LEU A 263 22.19 -9.26 -29.77
CA LEU A 263 23.47 -9.05 -29.09
C LEU A 263 23.34 -8.02 -27.97
N VAL A 264 22.73 -6.86 -28.25
CA VAL A 264 22.59 -5.80 -27.24
C VAL A 264 21.64 -6.23 -26.12
N THR A 265 20.51 -6.87 -26.44
CA THR A 265 19.60 -7.40 -25.42
C THR A 265 20.31 -8.40 -24.47
N LEU A 266 21.16 -9.28 -25.00
CA LEU A 266 21.93 -10.23 -24.19
C LEU A 266 23.02 -9.57 -23.32
N LEU A 267 23.58 -8.45 -23.78
CA LEU A 267 24.57 -7.69 -23.01
C LEU A 267 23.93 -6.87 -21.89
N VAL A 268 22.72 -6.36 -22.11
CA VAL A 268 21.99 -5.56 -21.12
C VAL A 268 21.38 -6.44 -20.04
N HIS A 269 20.85 -7.62 -20.40
CA HIS A 269 20.31 -8.55 -19.41
C HIS A 269 21.41 -9.27 -18.65
N THR A 270 21.49 -9.03 -17.34
CA THR A 270 22.48 -9.70 -16.49
C THR A 270 22.07 -11.15 -16.22
N SER A 271 22.58 -12.05 -17.04
CA SER A 271 22.48 -13.49 -16.82
C SER A 271 23.79 -14.03 -16.27
N ARG A 272 23.71 -14.95 -15.30
CA ARG A 272 24.87 -15.76 -14.90
C ARG A 272 24.85 -17.01 -15.76
N GLY A 273 25.90 -17.25 -16.53
CA GLY A 273 26.14 -18.51 -17.24
C GLY A 273 26.38 -19.66 -16.27
N ARG A 274 25.33 -20.11 -15.58
CA ARG A 274 25.35 -21.38 -14.85
C ARG A 274 25.17 -22.47 -15.89
N SER A 275 26.26 -23.14 -16.24
CA SER A 275 26.19 -24.46 -16.86
C SER A 275 25.39 -25.37 -15.91
N VAL A 276 24.23 -25.84 -16.39
CA VAL A 276 23.50 -26.95 -15.77
C VAL A 276 24.28 -28.24 -16.05
#